data_AF-A0A272EXS9-F1
#
_entry.id   AF-A0A272EXS9-F1
#
_cell.length_a   1.000
_cell.length_b   1.000
_cell.length_c   1.000
_cell.angle_alpha   90.00
_cell.angle_beta   90.00
_cell.angle_gamma   90.00
#
_symmetry.space_group_name_H-M   'P 1'
#
loop_
_entity.id
_entity.type
_entity.pdbx_description
1 polymer ?
#
loop_
_entity_poly.entity_id
_entity_poly.type
_entity_poly.pdbx_seq_one_letter_code
_entity_poly.pdbx_strand_id
1 'polypeptide(L)'
;MLISSYDRTIFLIKTVVKLVQATCGLSIRCFLAVLDLAPFPLRSHEVSEDKLFAVMLGGNPAGTSVEIHDVVFAVGPDIESIGGQLLKAWFAPGKAPHVDSWMILDMVDGACISLDTDAAPDGALDLWHVNLGFYEAGKASFVEGHENLFVIASTADEAKARAKQLATRAGSAQLHTDALHRVSDRLAALGSPFRIRVTRTEAAGQPLAHDGYKPFAKDFLKANGFNA
;
A
#
# COMPACT_ATOMS: atom_id res chain seq x y z
N MET A 1 -36.66 34.36 7.34
CA MET A 1 -35.98 33.29 8.11
C MET A 1 -34.48 33.52 7.97
N LEU A 2 -33.90 34.25 8.93
CA LEU A 2 -32.50 34.67 8.90
C LEU A 2 -31.63 33.55 9.47
N ILE A 3 -30.93 32.83 8.60
CA ILE A 3 -29.88 31.91 9.01
C ILE A 3 -28.73 32.77 9.54
N SER A 4 -28.37 32.59 10.81
CA SER A 4 -27.30 33.29 11.51
C SER A 4 -25.98 33.22 10.74
N SER A 5 -25.13 34.25 10.83
CA SER A 5 -23.79 34.23 10.21
C SER A 5 -22.96 33.01 10.66
N TYR A 6 -23.26 32.48 11.86
CA TYR A 6 -22.67 31.28 12.43
C TYR A 6 -22.95 30.01 11.60
N ASP A 7 -24.17 29.87 11.08
CA ASP A 7 -24.56 28.73 10.24
C ASP A 7 -23.93 28.80 8.84
N ARG A 8 -23.69 30.01 8.32
CA ARG A 8 -23.00 30.19 7.03
C ARG A 8 -21.54 29.79 7.10
N THR A 9 -20.85 30.10 8.20
CA THR A 9 -19.45 29.72 8.42
C THR A 9 -19.28 28.21 8.60
N ILE A 10 -20.16 27.56 9.35
CA ILE A 10 -20.15 26.09 9.49
C ILE A 10 -20.45 25.42 8.16
N PHE A 11 -21.40 25.94 7.37
CA PHE A 11 -21.71 25.42 6.04
C PHE A 11 -20.52 25.56 5.08
N LEU A 12 -19.82 26.71 5.11
CA LEU A 12 -18.63 26.92 4.28
C LEU A 12 -17.47 26.00 4.67
N ILE A 13 -17.20 25.83 5.97
CA ILE A 13 -16.16 24.91 6.47
C ILE A 13 -16.49 23.46 6.10
N LYS A 14 -17.74 23.01 6.29
CA LYS A 14 -18.17 21.66 5.88
C LYS A 14 -18.09 21.44 4.37
N THR A 15 -18.27 22.50 3.58
CA THR A 15 -18.17 22.45 2.11
C THR A 15 -16.72 22.40 1.65
N VAL A 16 -15.83 23.19 2.28
CA VAL A 16 -14.38 23.19 1.99
C VAL A 16 -13.72 21.89 2.43
N VAL A 17 -14.07 21.34 3.60
CA VAL A 17 -13.59 20.02 4.05
C VAL A 17 -14.05 18.91 3.11
N LYS A 18 -15.30 18.95 2.64
CA LYS A 18 -15.79 18.02 1.61
C LYS A 18 -15.04 18.15 0.28
N LEU A 19 -14.63 19.37 -0.09
CA LEU A 19 -13.87 19.60 -1.33
C LEU A 19 -12.42 19.09 -1.21
N VAL A 20 -11.81 19.23 -0.03
CA VAL A 20 -10.46 18.69 0.27
C VAL A 20 -10.46 17.16 0.32
N GLN A 21 -11.54 16.54 0.82
CA GLN A 21 -11.71 15.08 0.79
C GLN A 21 -11.98 14.50 -0.61
N ALA A 22 -12.30 15.34 -1.60
CA ALA A 22 -12.63 14.90 -2.96
C ALA A 22 -11.43 14.88 -3.93
N THR A 23 -10.26 15.39 -3.52
CA THR A 23 -9.04 15.37 -4.35
C THR A 23 -7.95 14.57 -3.67
N CYS A 24 -7.87 13.27 -4.00
CA CYS A 24 -6.71 12.44 -3.69
C CYS A 24 -5.53 13.08 -4.47
N GLY A 25 -4.59 13.76 -3.78
CA GLY A 25 -3.30 14.18 -4.35
C GLY A 25 -3.01 15.67 -4.65
N LEU A 26 -3.78 16.66 -4.18
CA LEU A 26 -3.32 18.07 -4.23
C LEU A 26 -2.74 18.52 -2.88
N SER A 27 -1.43 18.74 -2.86
CA SER A 27 -0.69 19.43 -1.80
C SER A 27 -1.46 20.65 -1.27
N ILE A 28 -1.62 20.75 0.05
CA ILE A 28 -2.21 21.89 0.76
C ILE A 28 -1.24 23.09 0.72
N ARG A 29 -0.98 23.61 -0.48
CA ARG A 29 -0.31 24.90 -0.71
C ARG A 29 -1.08 25.72 -1.73
N CYS A 30 -2.40 25.82 -1.57
CA CYS A 30 -3.21 26.82 -2.26
C CYS A 30 -4.57 26.93 -1.55
N PHE A 31 -4.63 27.61 -0.40
CA PHE A 31 -5.77 28.45 0.04
C PHE A 31 -5.54 28.92 1.48
N LEU A 32 -4.76 30.00 1.66
CA LEU A 32 -4.73 30.74 2.92
C LEU A 32 -4.67 32.24 2.59
N ALA A 33 -5.78 32.73 2.07
CA ALA A 33 -6.23 34.09 2.28
C ALA A 33 -7.75 33.93 2.36
N VAL A 34 -8.34 33.98 3.55
CA VAL A 34 -9.18 35.09 3.99
C VAL A 34 -9.82 34.66 5.33
N LEU A 35 -9.84 35.60 6.28
CA LEU A 35 -10.51 35.61 7.60
C LEU A 35 -9.67 35.21 8.83
N ASP A 36 -9.14 36.26 9.43
CA ASP A 36 -8.54 36.38 10.76
C ASP A 36 -9.63 36.26 11.84
N LEU A 37 -9.85 35.07 12.41
CA LEU A 37 -10.73 34.85 13.57
C LEU A 37 -10.13 33.77 14.50
N ALA A 38 -9.45 34.23 15.56
CA ALA A 38 -9.14 33.61 16.86
C ALA A 38 -8.44 32.21 16.91
N PRO A 39 -7.49 31.99 17.85
CA PRO A 39 -6.68 30.78 17.90
C PRO A 39 -7.41 29.65 18.64
N PHE A 40 -8.25 28.90 17.93
CA PHE A 40 -8.48 27.50 18.33
C PHE A 40 -7.23 26.70 17.90
N PRO A 41 -6.66 25.81 18.73
CA PRO A 41 -5.63 24.90 18.27
C PRO A 41 -6.29 23.90 17.32
N LEU A 42 -6.40 24.28 16.05
CA LEU A 42 -6.61 23.34 14.96
C LEU A 42 -5.35 22.49 14.93
N ARG A 43 -5.41 21.32 15.54
CA ARG A 43 -4.44 20.25 15.32
C ARG A 43 -4.52 19.97 13.82
N SER A 44 -3.57 20.49 13.05
CA SER A 44 -3.41 20.12 11.66
C SER A 44 -3.16 18.61 11.68
N HIS A 45 -4.13 17.83 11.23
CA HIS A 45 -3.84 16.48 10.79
C HIS A 45 -2.91 16.65 9.59
N GLU A 46 -1.60 16.59 9.83
CA GLU A 46 -0.61 16.42 8.77
C GLU A 46 -0.97 15.10 8.09
N VAL A 47 -1.59 15.20 6.91
CA VAL A 47 -1.67 14.06 6.01
C VAL A 47 -0.24 13.80 5.59
N SER A 48 0.30 12.64 5.93
CA SER A 48 1.67 12.30 5.58
C SER A 48 1.82 12.29 4.05
N GLU A 49 2.91 12.89 3.55
CA GLU A 49 3.35 12.76 2.14
C GLU A 49 3.93 11.37 1.85
N ASP A 50 3.98 10.49 2.86
CA ASP A 50 4.40 9.12 2.70
C ASP A 50 3.42 8.30 1.87
N LYS A 51 3.99 7.36 1.11
CA LYS A 51 3.29 6.42 0.26
C LYS A 51 3.47 5.02 0.80
N LEU A 52 2.44 4.20 0.61
CA LEU A 52 2.51 2.77 0.87
C LEU A 52 3.03 2.06 -0.38
N PHE A 53 4.12 1.31 -0.22
CA PHE A 53 4.71 0.50 -1.28
C PHE A 53 4.47 -0.98 -1.03
N ALA A 54 4.08 -1.71 -2.08
CA ALA A 54 4.35 -3.14 -2.19
C ALA A 54 5.58 -3.33 -3.06
N VAL A 55 6.55 -4.12 -2.59
CA VAL A 55 7.83 -4.33 -3.29
C VAL A 55 8.09 -5.82 -3.40
N MET A 56 8.36 -6.28 -4.62
CA MET A 56 8.86 -7.62 -4.89
C MET A 56 10.38 -7.62 -4.69
N LEU A 57 10.83 -8.34 -3.67
CA LEU A 57 12.26 -8.58 -3.43
C LEU A 57 12.63 -9.96 -3.96
N GLY A 58 13.75 -10.03 -4.69
CA GLY A 58 14.35 -11.28 -5.16
C GLY A 58 15.71 -11.52 -4.51
N GLY A 59 16.12 -12.79 -4.41
CA GLY A 59 17.48 -13.14 -4.01
C GLY A 59 17.69 -14.64 -3.81
N ASN A 60 18.90 -15.01 -3.40
CA ASN A 60 19.30 -16.42 -3.26
C ASN A 60 19.74 -16.70 -1.81
N PRO A 61 18.78 -16.88 -0.88
CA PRO A 61 19.06 -17.34 0.47
C PRO A 61 19.87 -18.64 0.50
N ALA A 62 20.59 -18.87 1.60
CA ALA A 62 21.32 -20.12 1.78
C ALA A 62 20.38 -21.33 1.72
N GLY A 63 20.74 -22.34 0.92
CA GLY A 63 19.96 -23.56 0.76
C GLY A 63 18.94 -23.54 -0.37
N THR A 64 18.78 -22.42 -1.09
CA THR A 64 17.96 -22.38 -2.30
C THR A 64 18.79 -22.74 -3.52
N SER A 65 18.24 -23.59 -4.39
CA SER A 65 18.86 -23.92 -5.69
C SER A 65 18.57 -22.89 -6.77
N VAL A 66 17.54 -22.07 -6.55
CA VAL A 66 17.06 -21.01 -7.43
C VAL A 66 16.82 -19.73 -6.62
N GLU A 67 16.64 -18.64 -7.35
CA GLU A 67 16.25 -17.35 -6.79
C GLU A 67 14.81 -17.42 -6.27
N ILE A 68 14.58 -16.83 -5.10
CA ILE A 68 13.28 -16.77 -4.42
C ILE A 68 12.83 -15.33 -4.35
N HIS A 69 11.52 -15.14 -4.50
CA HIS A 69 10.90 -13.83 -4.44
C HIS A 69 9.92 -13.76 -3.26
N ASP A 70 9.81 -12.58 -2.66
CA ASP A 70 8.82 -12.28 -1.62
C ASP A 70 8.25 -10.87 -1.79
N VAL A 71 7.00 -10.66 -1.37
CA VAL A 71 6.34 -9.36 -1.38
C VAL A 71 6.42 -8.74 0.00
N VAL A 72 7.08 -7.59 0.09
CA VAL A 72 7.21 -6.81 1.32
C VAL A 72 6.50 -5.48 1.21
N PHE A 73 6.09 -4.93 2.36
CA PHE A 73 5.43 -3.64 2.46
C PHE A 73 6.33 -2.65 3.19
N ALA A 74 6.36 -1.41 2.71
CA ALA A 74 7.10 -0.34 3.35
C ALA A 74 6.42 1.01 3.12
N VAL A 75 6.74 1.99 3.97
CA VAL A 75 6.15 3.32 3.93
C VAL A 75 7.23 4.38 3.87
N GLY A 76 7.13 5.33 2.95
CA GLY A 76 8.05 6.47 2.86
C GLY A 76 7.70 7.42 1.72
N PRO A 77 8.43 8.54 1.54
CA PRO A 77 8.14 9.51 0.48
C PRO A 77 8.42 8.99 -0.94
N ASP A 78 9.38 8.06 -1.08
CA ASP A 78 9.84 7.47 -2.34
C ASP A 78 10.47 6.07 -2.14
N ILE A 79 10.69 5.34 -3.25
CA ILE A 79 11.24 3.98 -3.25
C ILE A 79 12.70 3.94 -2.74
N GLU A 80 13.48 5.01 -2.92
CA GLU A 80 14.85 5.13 -2.43
C GLU A 80 14.92 5.22 -0.90
N SER A 81 13.97 5.91 -0.28
CA SER A 81 13.94 6.14 1.18
C SER A 81 13.57 4.90 2.00
N ILE A 82 12.90 3.92 1.39
CA ILE A 82 12.37 2.73 2.11
C ILE A 82 13.34 1.55 2.18
N GLY A 83 14.54 1.65 1.58
CA GLY A 83 15.49 0.54 1.48
C GLY A 83 15.83 -0.14 2.80
N GLY A 84 15.94 0.61 3.91
CA GLY A 84 16.23 0.03 5.22
C GLY A 84 15.08 -0.84 5.76
N GLN A 85 13.84 -0.45 5.47
CA GLN A 85 12.65 -1.23 5.83
C GLN A 85 12.60 -2.53 5.00
N LEU A 86 12.92 -2.45 3.70
CA LEU A 86 12.97 -3.60 2.81
C LEU A 86 14.00 -4.64 3.28
N LEU A 87 15.22 -4.20 3.61
CA LEU A 87 16.26 -5.10 4.14
C LEU A 87 15.86 -5.72 5.48
N LYS A 88 15.19 -4.99 6.36
CA LYS A 88 14.68 -5.52 7.64
C LYS A 88 13.55 -6.53 7.44
N ALA A 89 12.69 -6.32 6.43
CA ALA A 89 11.58 -7.20 6.11
C ALA A 89 12.01 -8.50 5.41
N TRP A 90 13.17 -8.49 4.75
CA TRP A 90 13.70 -9.66 4.05
C TRP A 90 14.00 -10.82 5.01
N PHE A 91 13.46 -12.00 4.70
CA PHE A 91 13.48 -13.15 5.60
C PHE A 91 14.86 -13.82 5.73
N ALA A 92 15.79 -13.58 4.80
CA ALA A 92 17.09 -14.22 4.77
C ALA A 92 18.22 -13.24 5.19
N PRO A 93 18.52 -13.14 6.50
CA PRO A 93 19.52 -12.21 6.99
C PRO A 93 20.90 -12.49 6.38
N GLY A 94 21.64 -11.42 6.07
CA GLY A 94 23.02 -11.52 5.59
C GLY A 94 23.17 -11.88 4.11
N LYS A 95 22.09 -12.23 3.39
CA LYS A 95 22.08 -12.43 1.94
C LYS A 95 21.28 -11.32 1.27
N ALA A 96 21.97 -10.50 0.50
CA ALA A 96 21.39 -9.30 -0.09
C ALA A 96 20.27 -9.66 -1.07
N PRO A 97 19.06 -9.11 -0.88
CA PRO A 97 18.06 -9.12 -1.92
C PRO A 97 18.35 -8.06 -2.99
N HIS A 98 17.58 -8.05 -4.06
CA HIS A 98 17.38 -6.93 -4.98
C HIS A 98 15.88 -6.61 -5.08
N VAL A 99 15.54 -5.45 -5.61
CA VAL A 99 14.16 -5.08 -5.96
C VAL A 99 13.93 -5.48 -7.42
N ASP A 100 12.86 -6.23 -7.70
CA ASP A 100 12.49 -6.60 -9.09
C ASP A 100 11.29 -5.82 -9.59
N SER A 101 10.37 -5.48 -8.69
CA SER A 101 9.23 -4.62 -9.00
C SER A 101 8.68 -3.95 -7.76
N TRP A 102 7.95 -2.86 -7.95
CA TRP A 102 7.20 -2.22 -6.87
C TRP A 102 5.93 -1.52 -7.38
N MET A 103 5.01 -1.27 -6.46
CA MET A 103 3.76 -0.56 -6.69
C MET A 103 3.53 0.47 -5.58
N ILE A 104 3.06 1.67 -5.91
CA ILE A 104 2.43 2.56 -4.92
C ILE A 104 0.97 2.16 -4.79
N LEU A 105 0.53 1.89 -3.57
CA LEU A 105 -0.84 1.47 -3.25
C LEU A 105 -1.66 2.67 -2.75
N ASP A 106 -1.86 3.67 -3.61
CA ASP A 106 -2.65 4.88 -3.32
C ASP A 106 -4.12 4.74 -3.74
N MET A 107 -4.40 3.95 -4.77
CA MET A 107 -5.73 3.72 -5.32
C MET A 107 -5.90 2.23 -5.64
N VAL A 108 -6.82 1.58 -4.92
CA VAL A 108 -7.10 0.14 -5.08
C VAL A 108 -8.61 -0.07 -5.03
N ASP A 109 -9.16 -0.77 -6.02
CA ASP A 109 -10.56 -1.26 -5.99
C ASP A 109 -11.60 -0.15 -5.69
N GLY A 110 -11.42 1.01 -6.35
CA GLY A 110 -12.29 2.18 -6.16
C GLY A 110 -12.19 2.78 -4.76
N ALA A 111 -11.04 2.66 -4.10
CA ALA A 111 -10.75 3.31 -2.84
C ALA A 111 -9.40 4.04 -2.87
N CYS A 112 -9.36 5.25 -2.32
CA CYS A 112 -8.12 5.98 -2.02
C CYS A 112 -7.60 5.43 -0.68
N ILE A 113 -6.32 5.08 -0.67
CA ILE A 113 -5.56 4.55 0.44
C ILE A 113 -4.70 5.67 0.99
N SER A 114 -4.88 5.95 2.27
CA SER A 114 -4.14 6.99 2.98
C SER A 114 -3.52 6.42 4.26
N LEU A 115 -2.46 7.07 4.74
CA LEU A 115 -1.72 6.66 5.92
C LEU A 115 -1.96 7.64 7.05
N ASP A 116 -2.13 7.13 8.26
CA ASP A 116 -2.40 7.91 9.47
C ASP A 116 -1.66 7.29 10.66
N THR A 117 -1.14 8.12 11.57
CA THR A 117 -0.45 7.67 12.80
C THR A 117 -1.38 7.65 14.01
N ASP A 118 -2.50 8.40 13.95
CA ASP A 118 -3.43 8.64 15.06
C ASP A 118 -4.82 8.00 14.83
N ALA A 119 -5.07 7.39 13.67
CA ALA A 119 -6.37 6.79 13.35
C ALA A 119 -6.76 5.64 14.29
N ALA A 120 -7.96 5.70 14.87
CA ALA A 120 -8.61 4.49 15.37
C ALA A 120 -8.90 3.54 14.18
N PRO A 121 -8.76 2.22 14.33
CA PRO A 121 -9.18 1.28 13.31
C PRO A 121 -10.68 1.45 13.09
N ASP A 122 -11.08 2.05 11.98
CA ASP A 122 -12.49 2.08 11.58
C ASP A 122 -12.76 0.74 10.89
N GLY A 123 -13.10 -0.25 11.71
CA GLY A 123 -12.98 -1.68 11.44
C GLY A 123 -13.91 -2.27 10.38
N ALA A 124 -14.31 -1.50 9.38
CA ALA A 124 -15.20 -1.96 8.32
C ALA A 124 -14.46 -2.46 7.07
N LEU A 125 -13.34 -1.85 6.67
CA LEU A 125 -12.60 -2.19 5.45
C LEU A 125 -11.10 -2.08 5.65
N ASP A 126 -10.35 -2.92 4.95
CA ASP A 126 -8.89 -2.83 4.86
C ASP A 126 -8.39 -3.21 3.46
N LEU A 127 -7.11 -2.94 3.22
CA LEU A 127 -6.34 -3.38 2.07
C LEU A 127 -5.79 -4.78 2.31
N TRP A 128 -6.01 -5.66 1.34
CA TRP A 128 -5.57 -7.04 1.35
C TRP A 128 -4.66 -7.32 0.17
N HIS A 129 -3.60 -8.06 0.43
CA HIS A 129 -2.75 -8.69 -0.57
C HIS A 129 -3.11 -10.16 -0.69
N VAL A 130 -3.32 -10.62 -1.92
CA VAL A 130 -3.66 -12.00 -2.24
C VAL A 130 -2.70 -12.49 -3.32
N ASN A 131 -1.92 -13.53 -3.01
CA ASN A 131 -1.08 -14.22 -3.98
C ASN A 131 -1.81 -15.47 -4.46
N LEU A 132 -2.12 -15.53 -5.75
CA LEU A 132 -2.82 -16.64 -6.37
C LEU A 132 -1.91 -17.41 -7.33
N GLY A 133 -1.61 -18.65 -7.00
CA GLY A 133 -0.90 -19.60 -7.83
C GLY A 133 -1.79 -20.33 -8.85
N PHE A 134 -1.22 -20.66 -10.01
CA PHE A 134 -1.85 -21.47 -11.05
C PHE A 134 -0.84 -22.23 -11.92
N TYR A 135 -1.31 -23.34 -12.48
CA TYR A 135 -0.56 -24.13 -13.46
C TYR A 135 -1.25 -24.07 -14.82
N GLU A 136 -0.46 -23.91 -15.88
CA GLU A 136 -0.98 -23.94 -17.25
C GLU A 136 -1.22 -25.39 -17.70
N ALA A 137 -2.47 -25.84 -17.60
CA ALA A 137 -2.85 -27.21 -17.97
C ALA A 137 -2.50 -27.53 -19.43
N GLY A 138 -1.83 -28.67 -19.64
CA GLY A 138 -1.45 -29.14 -20.98
C GLY A 138 -0.30 -28.36 -21.63
N LYS A 139 0.45 -27.57 -20.87
CA LYS A 139 1.67 -26.88 -21.33
C LYS A 139 2.93 -27.52 -20.75
N ALA A 140 4.07 -27.23 -21.38
CA ALA A 140 5.38 -27.67 -20.93
C ALA A 140 5.97 -26.80 -19.81
N SER A 141 5.23 -25.82 -19.28
CA SER A 141 5.71 -25.00 -18.16
C SER A 141 5.94 -25.89 -16.95
N PHE A 142 7.16 -25.86 -16.43
CA PHE A 142 7.54 -26.59 -15.22
C PHE A 142 7.29 -25.75 -13.96
N VAL A 143 7.27 -24.43 -14.10
CA VAL A 143 7.10 -23.50 -12.99
C VAL A 143 5.66 -23.03 -12.89
N GLU A 144 5.25 -22.79 -11.65
CA GLU A 144 3.98 -22.21 -11.30
C GLU A 144 3.90 -20.72 -11.65
N GLY A 145 2.77 -20.31 -12.23
CA GLY A 145 2.44 -18.90 -12.43
C GLY A 145 1.78 -18.32 -11.20
N HIS A 146 2.03 -17.04 -10.93
CA HIS A 146 1.39 -16.32 -9.83
C HIS A 146 0.77 -15.00 -10.29
N GLU A 147 -0.30 -14.59 -9.63
CA GLU A 147 -0.93 -13.28 -9.75
C GLU A 147 -1.05 -12.66 -8.36
N ASN A 148 -0.29 -11.58 -8.12
CA ASN A 148 -0.34 -10.81 -6.88
C ASN A 148 -1.38 -9.70 -7.04
N LEU A 149 -2.46 -9.78 -6.25
CA LEU A 149 -3.60 -8.88 -6.34
C LEU A 149 -3.79 -8.10 -5.04
N PHE A 150 -4.26 -6.87 -5.19
CA PHE A 150 -4.62 -5.99 -4.08
C PHE A 150 -6.11 -5.68 -4.15
N VAL A 151 -6.82 -5.86 -3.03
CA VAL A 151 -8.28 -5.68 -2.96
C VAL A 151 -8.70 -5.02 -1.67
N ILE A 152 -9.87 -4.38 -1.69
CA ILE A 152 -10.49 -3.78 -0.50
C ILE A 152 -11.62 -4.67 -0.02
N ALA A 153 -11.53 -5.12 1.23
CA ALA A 153 -12.48 -6.04 1.80
C ALA A 153 -12.58 -5.89 3.33
N SER A 154 -13.72 -6.30 3.87
CA SER A 154 -13.99 -6.34 5.31
C SER A 154 -13.44 -7.59 5.98
N THR A 155 -13.28 -8.68 5.24
CA THR A 155 -12.85 -9.98 5.74
C THR A 155 -11.87 -10.67 4.79
N ALA A 156 -11.11 -11.63 5.31
CA ALA A 156 -10.19 -12.45 4.53
C ALA A 156 -10.93 -13.27 3.45
N ASP A 157 -12.10 -13.83 3.78
CA ASP A 157 -12.90 -14.60 2.83
C ASP A 157 -13.43 -13.73 1.68
N GLU A 158 -13.89 -12.51 1.98
CA GLU A 158 -14.28 -11.55 0.96
C GLU A 158 -13.07 -11.17 0.09
N ALA A 159 -11.92 -10.88 0.68
CA ALA A 159 -10.70 -10.55 -0.06
C ALA A 159 -10.30 -11.67 -1.03
N LYS A 160 -10.30 -12.92 -0.55
CA LYS A 160 -9.99 -14.09 -1.37
C LYS A 160 -10.99 -14.27 -2.52
N ALA A 161 -12.29 -14.14 -2.24
CA ALA A 161 -13.33 -14.26 -3.26
C ALA A 161 -13.20 -13.18 -4.34
N ARG A 162 -12.98 -11.92 -3.93
CA ARG A 162 -12.76 -10.79 -4.84
C ARG A 162 -11.51 -10.98 -5.70
N ALA A 163 -10.38 -11.35 -5.09
CA ALA A 163 -9.14 -11.59 -5.82
C ALA A 163 -9.31 -12.68 -6.89
N LYS A 164 -9.98 -13.80 -6.58
CA LYS A 164 -10.27 -14.84 -7.57
C LYS A 164 -11.19 -14.40 -8.71
N GLN A 165 -12.06 -13.42 -8.48
CA GLN A 165 -12.92 -12.83 -9.53
C GLN A 165 -12.14 -11.86 -10.42
N LEU A 166 -11.16 -11.15 -9.86
CA LEU A 166 -10.32 -10.19 -10.58
C LEU A 166 -9.18 -10.86 -11.35
N ALA A 167 -8.72 -12.03 -10.91
CA ALA A 167 -7.65 -12.77 -11.56
C ALA A 167 -7.95 -13.04 -13.03
N THR A 168 -6.99 -12.72 -13.90
CA THR A 168 -7.16 -12.80 -15.35
C THR A 168 -6.32 -13.88 -16.01
N ARG A 169 -5.27 -14.38 -15.32
CA ARG A 169 -4.30 -15.30 -15.91
C ARG A 169 -4.79 -16.75 -15.98
N ALA A 170 -5.72 -17.14 -15.10
CA ALA A 170 -6.31 -18.46 -15.08
C ALA A 170 -7.77 -18.42 -14.60
N GLY A 171 -8.56 -19.43 -14.99
CA GLY A 171 -9.93 -19.56 -14.50
C GLY A 171 -9.96 -19.91 -13.01
N SER A 172 -11.01 -19.46 -12.30
CA SER A 172 -11.12 -19.60 -10.83
C SER A 172 -10.92 -21.02 -10.27
N ALA A 173 -11.28 -22.06 -11.04
CA ALA A 173 -11.08 -23.46 -10.66
C ALA A 173 -9.60 -23.91 -10.67
N GLN A 174 -8.73 -23.20 -11.39
CA GLN A 174 -7.29 -23.47 -11.48
C GLN A 174 -6.48 -22.67 -10.45
N LEU A 175 -7.08 -21.63 -9.87
CA LEU A 175 -6.44 -20.76 -8.89
C LEU A 175 -6.46 -21.39 -7.50
N HIS A 176 -5.30 -21.48 -6.87
CA HIS A 176 -5.18 -21.64 -5.43
C HIS A 176 -4.64 -20.37 -4.79
N THR A 177 -4.62 -20.33 -3.46
CA THR A 177 -4.25 -19.14 -2.70
C THR A 177 -3.05 -19.49 -1.84
N ASP A 178 -1.89 -18.96 -2.19
CA ASP A 178 -0.63 -19.21 -1.49
C ASP A 178 -0.44 -18.23 -0.34
N ALA A 179 -0.89 -17.00 -0.53
CA ALA A 179 -0.86 -15.98 0.50
C ALA A 179 -2.16 -15.15 0.52
N LEU A 180 -2.56 -14.78 1.74
CA LEU A 180 -3.67 -13.89 2.02
C LEU A 180 -3.31 -13.07 3.25
N HIS A 181 -3.01 -11.79 3.03
CA HIS A 181 -2.49 -10.91 4.07
C HIS A 181 -3.28 -9.62 4.13
N ARG A 182 -3.70 -9.26 5.34
CA ARG A 182 -4.16 -7.92 5.66
C ARG A 182 -2.94 -7.01 5.74
N VAL A 183 -2.87 -5.96 4.92
CA VAL A 183 -1.65 -5.15 4.80
C VAL A 183 -1.36 -4.37 6.09
N SER A 184 -2.39 -3.91 6.79
CA SER A 184 -2.26 -3.30 8.12
C SER A 184 -1.52 -4.20 9.12
N ASP A 185 -1.78 -5.51 9.12
CA ASP A 185 -1.11 -6.45 10.01
C ASP A 185 0.37 -6.64 9.64
N ARG A 186 0.68 -6.60 8.34
CA ARG A 186 2.07 -6.65 7.84
C ARG A 186 2.87 -5.41 8.25
N LEU A 187 2.26 -4.23 8.13
CA LEU A 187 2.88 -2.97 8.59
C LEU A 187 3.12 -2.99 10.11
N ALA A 188 2.13 -3.45 10.88
CA ALA A 188 2.26 -3.58 12.33
C ALA A 188 3.38 -4.55 12.74
N ALA A 189 3.49 -5.71 12.07
CA ALA A 189 4.55 -6.68 12.33
C ALA A 189 5.97 -6.14 12.05
N LEU A 190 6.10 -5.18 11.12
CA LEU A 190 7.36 -4.50 10.82
C LEU A 190 7.69 -3.37 11.81
N GLY A 191 6.73 -3.03 12.70
CA GLY A 191 6.82 -1.93 13.65
C GLY A 191 6.54 -0.56 13.02
N SER A 192 5.81 -0.52 11.90
CA SER A 192 5.39 0.73 11.28
C SER A 192 4.44 1.50 12.21
N PRO A 193 4.60 2.82 12.39
CA PRO A 193 3.66 3.64 13.13
C PRO A 193 2.39 3.95 12.31
N PHE A 194 2.42 3.69 10.99
CA PHE A 194 1.33 4.04 10.10
C PHE A 194 0.22 3.00 10.10
N ARG A 195 -1.01 3.50 10.03
CA ARG A 195 -2.25 2.75 9.86
C ARG A 195 -2.85 3.10 8.52
N ILE A 196 -3.44 2.09 7.87
CA ILE A 196 -4.13 2.27 6.59
C ILE A 196 -5.54 2.80 6.85
N ARG A 197 -5.89 3.86 6.13
CA ARG A 197 -7.25 4.39 6.04
C ARG A 197 -7.74 4.23 4.61
N VAL A 198 -8.86 3.53 4.49
CA VAL A 198 -9.53 3.26 3.21
C VAL A 198 -10.70 4.23 3.05
N THR A 199 -10.72 4.99 1.96
CA THR A 199 -11.84 5.88 1.61
C THR A 199 -12.39 5.51 0.24
N ARG A 200 -13.63 5.02 0.17
CA ARG A 200 -14.30 4.71 -1.10
C ARG A 200 -14.41 5.97 -1.98
N THR A 201 -14.18 5.80 -3.27
CA THR A 201 -14.23 6.87 -4.27
C THR A 201 -14.78 6.35 -5.60
N GLU A 202 -15.32 7.25 -6.40
CA GLU A 202 -15.78 6.94 -7.76
C GLU A 202 -14.61 6.87 -8.76
N ALA A 203 -13.42 7.35 -8.37
CA ALA A 203 -12.22 7.28 -9.18
C ALA A 203 -11.77 5.82 -9.35
N ALA A 204 -11.66 5.39 -10.61
CA ALA A 204 -11.11 4.09 -10.96
C ALA A 204 -9.58 4.17 -11.08
N GLY A 205 -8.91 3.18 -10.52
CA GLY A 205 -7.45 3.03 -10.59
C GLY A 205 -7.05 1.70 -9.98
N GLN A 206 -6.03 1.08 -10.57
CA GLN A 206 -5.29 -0.02 -9.98
C GLN A 206 -3.83 0.40 -9.95
N PRO A 207 -3.09 0.00 -8.91
CA PRO A 207 -1.68 0.35 -8.81
C PRO A 207 -0.92 -0.27 -9.98
N LEU A 208 -0.04 0.52 -10.59
CA LEU A 208 0.79 0.07 -11.71
C LEU A 208 2.12 -0.44 -11.17
N ALA A 209 2.57 -1.57 -11.72
CA ALA A 209 3.90 -2.09 -11.43
C ALA A 209 4.97 -1.22 -12.10
N HIS A 210 6.01 -0.93 -11.33
CA HIS A 210 7.29 -0.44 -11.80
C HIS A 210 8.27 -1.60 -11.79
N ASP A 211 8.51 -2.18 -12.96
CA ASP A 211 9.39 -3.35 -13.10
C ASP A 211 10.85 -2.93 -13.36
N GLY A 212 11.79 -3.66 -12.80
CA GLY A 212 13.21 -3.51 -13.07
C GLY A 212 14.09 -4.15 -12.01
N TYR A 213 15.13 -4.85 -12.45
CA TYR A 213 16.16 -5.41 -11.58
C TYR A 213 17.03 -4.29 -10.99
N LYS A 214 16.85 -4.00 -9.70
CA LYS A 214 17.56 -2.94 -8.97
C LYS A 214 18.26 -3.52 -7.74
N PRO A 215 19.56 -3.84 -7.82
CA PRO A 215 20.34 -4.24 -6.66
C PRO A 215 20.56 -3.06 -5.71
N PHE A 216 20.67 -3.33 -4.41
CA PHE A 216 21.06 -2.33 -3.44
C PHE A 216 22.56 -1.99 -3.55
N ALA A 217 22.93 -0.75 -3.23
CA ALA A 217 24.33 -0.35 -3.22
C ALA A 217 25.12 -1.16 -2.17
N LYS A 218 26.35 -1.57 -2.51
CA LYS A 218 27.19 -2.43 -1.66
C LYS A 218 27.45 -1.83 -0.28
N ASP A 219 27.76 -0.54 -0.22
CA ASP A 219 28.01 0.15 1.05
C ASP A 219 26.75 0.25 1.91
N PHE A 220 25.59 0.40 1.27
CA PHE A 220 24.30 0.36 1.95
C PHE A 220 23.99 -1.02 2.54
N LEU A 221 24.22 -2.09 1.76
CA LEU A 221 24.07 -3.47 2.25
C LEU A 221 24.98 -3.74 3.45
N LYS A 222 26.25 -3.38 3.34
CA LYS A 222 27.23 -3.56 4.42
C LYS A 222 26.84 -2.80 5.68
N ALA A 223 26.37 -1.55 5.56
CA ALA A 223 25.90 -0.75 6.68
C ALA A 223 24.67 -1.36 7.39
N ASN A 224 23.89 -2.21 6.68
CA ASN A 224 22.71 -2.89 7.20
C ASN A 224 22.95 -4.38 7.52
N GLY A 225 24.21 -4.83 7.60
CA GLY A 225 24.55 -6.20 8.01
C GLY A 225 24.37 -7.27 6.92
N PHE A 226 24.31 -6.86 5.66
CA PHE A 226 24.23 -7.76 4.51
C PHE A 226 25.59 -7.95 3.85
N ASN A 227 25.86 -9.19 3.40
CA ASN A 227 27.02 -9.45 2.56
C ASN A 227 26.67 -9.06 1.12
N ALA A 228 27.42 -8.11 0.58
CA ALA A 228 27.32 -7.62 -0.80
C ALA A 228 28.06 -8.49 -1.81
#